data_AF-A0A7V8ZD39-F1
#
_entry.id   AF-A0A7V8ZD39-F1
#
_cell.length_a   1.000
_cell.length_b   1.000
_cell.length_c   1.000
_cell.angle_alpha   90.00
_cell.angle_beta   90.00
_cell.angle_gamma   90.00
#
_symmetry.space_group_name_H-M   'P 1'
#
loop_
_entity.id
_entity.type
_entity.pdbx_description
1 polymer ?
#
loop_
_entity_poly.entity_id
_entity_poly.type
_entity_poly.pdbx_seq_one_letter_code
_entity_poly.pdbx_strand_id
1 'polypeptide(L)'
;MDTTCAFSLTRFDTTTTNVLALDTSAVYWTGTYVPVPGTRIRIQGQFPHARYMSFNTYNTIGRPIDSIADFQIKPEGGSTNPFLPGANRRAASRNYTVFIEFGPKPAKPKPNTIYAGTSEDGSPSPAGIFWYRVYVPDAGGDRKGNVP
;
A
#
# COMPACT_ATOMS: atom_id res chain seq x y z
N MET A 1 -21.64 -15.18 4.04
CA MET A 1 -21.00 -13.85 4.15
C MET A 1 -20.94 -13.28 2.74
N ASP A 2 -21.39 -12.04 2.56
CA ASP A 2 -21.32 -11.35 1.26
C ASP A 2 -19.86 -10.97 0.97
N THR A 3 -19.28 -11.58 -0.08
CA THR A 3 -17.90 -11.34 -0.52
C THR A 3 -17.81 -10.34 -1.67
N THR A 4 -18.90 -9.64 -2.02
CA THR A 4 -18.96 -8.72 -3.17
C THR A 4 -17.98 -7.54 -3.04
N CYS A 5 -17.55 -7.22 -1.81
CA CYS A 5 -16.51 -6.23 -1.52
C CYS A 5 -15.22 -6.84 -0.94
N ALA A 6 -15.05 -8.16 -1.01
CA ALA A 6 -13.86 -8.83 -0.50
C ALA A 6 -12.72 -8.72 -1.53
N PHE A 7 -11.71 -7.91 -1.21
CA PHE A 7 -10.46 -7.89 -1.96
C PHE A 7 -9.65 -9.15 -1.64
N SER A 8 -9.53 -10.05 -2.61
CA SER A 8 -8.62 -11.18 -2.48
C SER A 8 -7.18 -10.71 -2.64
N LEU A 9 -6.37 -10.88 -1.60
CA LEU A 9 -4.96 -10.55 -1.62
C LEU A 9 -4.12 -11.79 -1.79
N THR A 10 -3.18 -11.75 -2.71
CA THR A 10 -2.17 -12.78 -2.89
C THR A 10 -0.89 -12.35 -2.19
N ARG A 11 -0.34 -13.22 -1.34
CA ARG A 11 0.92 -12.99 -0.61
C ARG A 11 2.10 -13.55 -1.41
N PHE A 12 3.13 -12.74 -1.58
CA PHE A 12 4.41 -13.15 -2.17
C PHE A 12 5.52 -12.92 -1.15
N ASP A 13 6.25 -13.99 -0.84
CA ASP A 13 7.46 -14.00 -0.03
C ASP A 13 8.30 -15.24 -0.38
N THR A 14 9.41 -15.46 0.35
CA THR A 14 10.31 -16.62 0.16
C THR A 14 9.65 -17.99 0.35
N THR A 15 8.45 -18.04 0.93
CA THR A 15 7.73 -19.27 1.29
C THR A 15 6.50 -19.55 0.43
N THR A 16 6.05 -18.61 -0.42
CA THR A 16 4.90 -18.82 -1.33
C THR A 16 5.33 -18.86 -2.78
N THR A 17 5.68 -17.71 -3.35
CA THR A 17 6.04 -17.53 -4.76
C THR A 17 7.02 -16.36 -4.85
N ASN A 18 8.28 -16.64 -5.17
CA ASN A 18 9.33 -15.63 -5.35
C ASN A 18 9.64 -15.42 -6.86
N VAL A 19 8.60 -15.20 -7.67
CA VAL A 19 8.76 -15.14 -9.15
C VAL A 19 9.12 -13.73 -9.63
N LEU A 20 8.96 -12.70 -8.78
CA LEU A 20 9.26 -11.29 -9.09
C LEU A 20 9.95 -10.53 -7.93
N ALA A 21 10.27 -11.21 -6.83
CA ALA A 21 10.48 -10.62 -5.51
C ALA A 21 11.71 -11.20 -4.80
N LEU A 22 12.87 -11.12 -5.45
CA LEU A 22 14.14 -11.74 -5.03
C LEU A 22 14.64 -11.32 -3.63
N ASP A 23 14.01 -10.33 -3.02
CA ASP A 23 14.34 -9.87 -1.67
C ASP A 23 13.71 -10.78 -0.61
N THR A 24 14.56 -11.60 0.01
CA THR A 24 14.20 -12.47 1.13
C THR A 24 13.72 -11.74 2.38
N SER A 25 13.99 -10.43 2.46
CA SER A 25 13.63 -9.56 3.59
C SER A 25 12.33 -8.78 3.35
N ALA A 26 11.61 -9.06 2.26
CA ALA A 26 10.37 -8.37 1.92
C ALA A 26 9.17 -9.32 1.90
N VAL A 27 8.02 -8.78 2.30
CA VAL A 27 6.71 -9.44 2.19
C VAL A 27 5.81 -8.52 1.38
N TYR A 28 5.15 -9.10 0.39
CA TYR A 28 4.26 -8.39 -0.51
C TYR A 28 2.86 -8.96 -0.42
N TRP A 29 1.87 -8.06 -0.43
CA TRP A 29 0.47 -8.40 -0.69
C TRP A 29 0.01 -7.63 -1.91
N THR A 30 -0.72 -8.31 -2.78
CA THR A 30 -1.24 -7.69 -3.99
C THR A 30 -2.68 -8.08 -4.27
N GLY A 31 -3.43 -7.16 -4.86
CA GLY A 31 -4.76 -7.39 -5.38
C GLY A 31 -4.96 -6.64 -6.68
N THR A 32 -5.84 -7.15 -7.53
CA THR A 32 -6.24 -6.51 -8.78
C THR A 32 -7.48 -5.66 -8.57
N TYR A 33 -7.62 -4.56 -9.32
CA TYR A 33 -8.81 -3.72 -9.30
C TYR A 33 -9.20 -3.28 -10.71
N VAL A 34 -10.48 -2.97 -10.88
CA VAL A 34 -11.01 -2.26 -12.05
C VAL A 34 -11.40 -0.85 -11.62
N PRO A 35 -10.79 0.21 -12.19
CA PRO A 35 -11.15 1.59 -11.89
C PRO A 35 -12.58 1.90 -12.31
N VAL A 36 -13.48 2.10 -11.34
CA VAL A 36 -14.85 2.56 -11.62
C VAL A 36 -14.93 4.06 -11.31
N PRO A 37 -15.31 4.93 -12.28
CA PRO A 37 -15.44 6.36 -12.04
C PRO A 37 -16.32 6.68 -10.83
N GLY A 38 -15.88 7.62 -9.99
CA GLY A 38 -16.58 8.00 -8.75
C GLY A 38 -16.35 7.07 -7.56
N THR A 39 -15.60 5.98 -7.74
CA THR A 39 -15.20 5.07 -6.65
C THR A 39 -13.72 5.22 -6.30
N ARG A 40 -13.33 4.65 -5.17
CA ARG A 40 -11.95 4.62 -4.68
C ARG A 40 -11.73 3.42 -3.77
N ILE A 41 -10.47 3.01 -3.60
CA ILE A 41 -10.09 2.06 -2.55
C ILE A 41 -9.66 2.86 -1.33
N ARG A 42 -10.22 2.53 -0.15
CA ARG A 42 -9.78 3.03 1.15
C ARG A 42 -9.03 1.92 1.87
N ILE A 43 -7.78 2.17 2.22
CA ILE A 43 -6.92 1.24 2.95
C ILE A 43 -6.73 1.81 4.36
N GLN A 44 -7.17 1.07 5.37
CA GLN A 44 -6.96 1.42 6.78
C GLN A 44 -6.06 0.39 7.40
N GLY A 45 -5.12 0.84 8.24
CA GLY A 45 -4.19 -0.06 8.89
C GLY A 45 -3.39 0.64 9.98
N GLN A 46 -2.43 -0.10 10.52
CA GLN A 46 -1.44 0.40 11.45
C GLN A 46 -0.07 0.36 10.80
N PHE A 47 0.75 1.38 11.05
CA PHE A 47 2.15 1.36 10.63
C PHE A 47 2.84 0.12 11.22
N PRO A 48 3.42 -0.75 10.38
CA PRO A 48 4.04 -1.98 10.84
C PRO A 48 5.32 -1.68 11.63
N HIS A 49 5.67 -2.60 12.52
CA HIS A 49 7.01 -2.67 13.08
C HIS A 49 7.98 -3.21 12.02
N ALA A 50 8.46 -2.32 11.16
CA ALA A 50 9.32 -2.69 10.04
C ALA A 50 10.35 -1.60 9.76
N ARG A 51 11.29 -1.88 8.85
CA ARG A 51 12.26 -0.89 8.37
C ARG A 51 11.69 -0.01 7.27
N TYR A 52 10.75 -0.53 6.48
CA TYR A 52 10.09 0.22 5.41
C TYR A 52 8.72 -0.38 5.07
N MET A 53 7.77 0.47 4.67
CA MET A 53 6.54 0.05 3.99
C MET A 53 6.14 0.99 2.85
N SER A 54 5.39 0.46 1.89
CA SER A 54 4.81 1.26 0.81
C SER A 54 3.53 0.70 0.22
N PHE A 55 2.75 1.59 -0.40
CA PHE A 55 1.70 1.23 -1.33
C PHE A 55 2.07 1.66 -2.75
N ASN A 56 1.90 0.76 -3.71
CA ASN A 56 2.25 1.00 -5.10
C ASN A 56 1.11 0.53 -5.99
N THR A 57 0.85 1.24 -7.08
CA THR A 57 -0.08 0.84 -8.13
C THR A 57 0.67 0.59 -9.42
N TYR A 58 0.19 -0.40 -10.17
CA TYR A 58 0.74 -0.84 -11.44
C TYR A 58 -0.41 -1.00 -12.45
N ASN A 59 -0.11 -0.82 -13.73
CA ASN A 59 -1.03 -1.26 -14.78
C ASN A 59 -0.95 -2.79 -14.95
N THR A 60 -1.79 -3.35 -15.81
CA THR A 60 -1.91 -4.81 -16.01
C THR A 60 -0.66 -5.48 -16.57
N ILE A 61 0.25 -4.73 -17.20
CA ILE A 61 1.53 -5.24 -17.71
C ILE A 61 2.69 -5.00 -16.72
N GLY A 62 2.41 -4.55 -15.50
CA GLY A 62 3.40 -4.38 -14.44
C GLY A 62 4.20 -3.09 -14.51
N ARG A 63 3.77 -2.06 -15.27
CA ARG A 63 4.40 -0.73 -15.22
C ARG A 63 3.88 0.07 -14.03
N PRO A 64 4.75 0.76 -13.27
CA PRO A 64 4.33 1.56 -12.12
C PRO A 64 3.47 2.74 -12.57
N ILE A 65 2.43 3.05 -11.80
CA ILE A 65 1.55 4.22 -12.00
C ILE A 65 1.82 5.27 -10.91
N ASP A 66 1.65 4.90 -9.65
CA ASP A 66 1.87 5.80 -8.52
C ASP A 66 2.28 5.04 -7.26
N SER A 67 2.81 5.74 -6.26
CA SER A 67 3.20 5.12 -5.00
C SER A 67 3.26 6.11 -3.84
N ILE A 68 3.19 5.58 -2.62
CA ILE A 68 3.40 6.33 -1.39
C ILE A 68 4.18 5.48 -0.40
N ALA A 69 5.28 6.04 0.13
CA ALA A 69 6.13 5.41 1.14
C ALA A 69 5.73 5.85 2.55
N ASP A 70 6.11 5.05 3.54
CA ASP A 70 5.83 5.27 4.98
C ASP A 70 5.99 6.72 5.45
N PHE A 71 7.13 7.35 5.23
CA PHE A 71 7.46 8.69 5.71
C PHE A 71 6.60 9.79 5.06
N GLN A 72 5.93 9.48 3.94
CA GLN A 72 5.01 10.38 3.26
C GLN A 72 3.57 10.26 3.79
N ILE A 73 3.25 9.18 4.52
CA ILE A 73 1.91 8.93 5.05
C ILE A 73 1.73 9.72 6.34
N LYS A 74 0.72 10.59 6.35
CA LYS A 74 0.28 11.27 7.56
C LYS A 74 -0.51 10.29 8.45
N PRO A 75 -0.17 10.16 9.75
CA PRO A 75 -0.96 9.32 10.66
C PRO A 75 -2.36 9.91 10.88
N GLU A 76 -3.29 9.07 11.34
CA GLU A 76 -4.58 9.52 11.84
C GLU A 76 -4.42 10.39 13.11
N GLY A 77 -5.48 11.13 13.47
CA GLY A 77 -5.48 11.96 14.67
C GLY A 77 -5.14 11.15 15.93
N GLY A 78 -4.20 11.65 16.74
CA GLY A 78 -3.72 10.96 17.94
C GLY A 78 -2.81 9.74 17.66
N SER A 79 -2.48 9.46 16.40
CA SER A 79 -1.53 8.40 16.02
C SER A 79 -0.15 8.96 15.66
N THR A 80 0.88 8.14 15.80
CA THR A 80 2.26 8.45 15.44
C THR A 80 2.66 7.71 14.16
N ASN A 81 3.34 8.38 13.24
CA ASN A 81 4.07 7.70 12.17
C ASN A 81 5.48 7.36 12.68
N PRO A 82 5.80 6.07 12.95
CA PRO A 82 7.08 5.66 13.52
C PRO A 82 8.26 5.72 12.53
N PHE A 83 8.00 6.02 11.25
CA PHE A 83 9.01 6.11 10.19
C PHE A 83 9.60 7.52 10.04
N LEU A 84 9.05 8.51 10.74
CA LEU A 84 9.63 9.86 10.76
C LEU A 84 10.85 9.93 11.68
N PRO A 85 11.88 10.75 11.34
CA PRO A 85 13.03 10.95 12.20
C PRO A 85 12.62 11.41 13.62
N GLY A 86 13.16 10.74 14.63
CA GLY A 86 12.89 11.04 16.05
C GLY A 86 11.53 10.56 16.58
N ALA A 87 10.70 9.93 15.74
CA ALA A 87 9.42 9.38 16.20
C ALA A 87 9.58 8.18 17.12
N ASN A 88 8.64 8.00 18.05
CA ASN A 88 8.60 6.82 18.90
C ASN A 88 8.19 5.58 18.07
N ARG A 89 9.17 4.71 17.74
CA ARG A 89 8.93 3.44 17.03
C ARG A 89 7.96 2.49 17.76
N ARG A 90 7.82 2.64 19.08
CA ARG A 90 6.95 1.82 19.95
C ARG A 90 5.64 2.52 20.32
N ALA A 91 5.28 3.60 19.65
CA ALA A 91 4.00 4.26 19.88
C ALA A 91 2.85 3.24 19.77
N ALA A 92 1.91 3.24 20.72
CA ALA A 92 0.78 2.31 20.71
C ALA A 92 -0.21 2.67 19.58
N SER A 93 -0.58 3.94 19.47
CA SER A 93 -1.47 4.45 18.41
C SER A 93 -0.68 4.82 17.17
N ARG A 94 -0.87 4.05 16.08
CA ARG A 94 -0.13 4.21 14.81
C ARG A 94 -1.02 3.98 13.59
N ASN A 95 -2.28 4.41 13.68
CA ASN A 95 -3.23 4.18 12.60
C ASN A 95 -2.98 5.14 11.43
N TYR A 96 -3.26 4.68 10.23
CA TYR A 96 -3.30 5.48 9.01
C TYR A 96 -4.50 5.09 8.14
N THR A 97 -4.90 6.04 7.29
CA THR A 97 -5.76 5.77 6.14
C THR A 97 -5.03 6.24 4.87
N VAL A 98 -4.97 5.39 3.85
CA VAL A 98 -4.47 5.68 2.49
C VAL A 98 -5.59 5.44 1.47
N PHE A 99 -5.60 6.21 0.39
CA PHE A 99 -6.58 6.10 -0.68
C PHE A 99 -5.92 5.79 -2.03
N ILE A 100 -6.59 4.95 -2.82
CA ILE A 100 -6.33 4.80 -4.25
C ILE A 100 -7.50 5.45 -4.98
N GLU A 101 -7.27 6.58 -5.62
CA GLU A 101 -8.27 7.31 -6.39
C GLU A 101 -8.20 6.92 -7.88
N PHE A 102 -9.36 6.71 -8.49
CA PHE A 102 -9.50 6.28 -9.88
C PHE A 102 -9.72 7.44 -10.86
N GLY A 103 -9.19 8.60 -10.53
CA GLY A 103 -9.11 9.77 -11.42
C GLY A 103 -7.67 10.05 -11.87
N PRO A 104 -7.48 11.02 -12.79
CA PRO A 104 -6.15 11.51 -13.13
C PRO A 104 -5.47 12.13 -11.91
N LYS A 105 -4.15 12.00 -11.84
CA LYS A 105 -3.34 12.64 -10.78
C LYS A 105 -3.39 14.16 -10.95
N PRO A 106 -3.95 14.92 -9.98
CA PRO A 106 -4.00 16.38 -10.07
C PRO A 106 -2.63 16.99 -9.81
N ALA A 107 -2.41 18.23 -10.25
CA ALA A 107 -1.18 18.98 -9.98
C ALA A 107 -0.87 19.13 -8.47
N LYS A 108 -1.91 19.09 -7.62
CA LYS A 108 -1.79 19.07 -6.15
C LYS A 108 -2.49 17.81 -5.60
N PRO A 109 -1.75 16.70 -5.43
CA PRO A 109 -2.27 15.47 -4.85
C PRO A 109 -2.87 15.69 -3.46
N LYS A 110 -3.95 14.96 -3.16
CA LYS A 110 -4.49 14.89 -1.79
C LYS A 110 -3.49 14.15 -0.89
N PRO A 111 -3.39 14.49 0.41
CA PRO A 111 -2.60 13.72 1.35
C PRO A 111 -3.00 12.23 1.37
N ASN A 112 -2.05 11.35 1.65
CA ASN A 112 -2.25 9.90 1.75
C ASN A 112 -2.99 9.29 0.54
N THR A 113 -2.79 9.83 -0.66
CA THR A 113 -3.55 9.42 -1.84
C THR A 113 -2.60 9.10 -2.98
N ILE A 114 -2.78 7.93 -3.60
CA ILE A 114 -2.17 7.55 -4.87
C ILE A 114 -3.24 7.48 -5.95
N TYR A 115 -2.86 7.76 -7.19
CA TYR A 115 -3.78 7.88 -8.31
C TYR A 115 -3.55 6.76 -9.31
N ALA A 116 -4.62 6.11 -9.73
CA ALA A 116 -4.53 4.96 -10.64
C ALA A 116 -5.64 4.93 -11.70
N GLY A 117 -6.27 6.07 -11.96
CA GLY A 117 -7.30 6.21 -12.99
C GLY A 117 -6.75 6.32 -14.41
N THR A 118 -5.47 6.65 -14.58
CA THR A 118 -4.84 6.88 -15.88
C THR A 118 -3.52 6.12 -16.04
N SER A 119 -3.23 5.70 -17.25
CA SER A 119 -1.94 5.17 -17.68
C SER A 119 -0.91 6.30 -17.87
N GLU A 120 0.34 5.92 -18.13
CA GLU A 120 1.47 6.85 -18.36
C GLU A 120 1.23 7.82 -19.53
N ASP A 121 0.50 7.40 -20.55
CA ASP A 121 0.10 8.20 -21.72
C ASP A 121 -1.14 9.08 -21.48
N GLY A 122 -1.69 9.09 -20.26
CA GLY A 122 -2.89 9.84 -19.90
C GLY A 122 -4.21 9.18 -20.28
N SER A 123 -4.20 8.02 -20.95
CA SER A 123 -5.42 7.26 -21.24
C SER A 123 -6.03 6.65 -19.97
N PRO A 124 -7.35 6.40 -19.91
CA PRO A 124 -7.95 5.69 -18.78
C PRO A 124 -7.32 4.31 -18.56
N SER A 125 -7.02 3.98 -17.31
CA SER A 125 -6.50 2.65 -16.95
C SER A 125 -7.65 1.65 -16.90
N PRO A 126 -7.67 0.58 -17.72
CA PRO A 126 -8.79 -0.36 -17.76
C PRO A 126 -8.83 -1.30 -16.54
N ALA A 127 -7.66 -1.55 -15.95
CA ALA A 127 -7.48 -2.35 -14.75
C ALA A 127 -6.08 -2.09 -14.17
N GLY A 128 -5.88 -2.43 -12.91
CA GLY A 128 -4.58 -2.29 -12.27
C GLY A 128 -4.34 -3.29 -11.16
N ILE A 129 -3.13 -3.24 -10.65
CA ILE A 129 -2.64 -4.09 -9.57
C ILE A 129 -2.11 -3.17 -8.48
N PHE A 130 -2.59 -3.32 -7.25
CA PHE A 130 -1.99 -2.64 -6.12
C PHE A 130 -1.08 -3.59 -5.34
N TRP A 131 -0.06 -3.03 -4.72
CA TRP A 131 0.92 -3.74 -3.92
C TRP A 131 1.05 -3.04 -2.58
N TYR A 132 0.97 -3.80 -1.50
CA TYR A 132 1.44 -3.43 -0.18
C TYR A 132 2.77 -4.14 0.06
N ARG A 133 3.80 -3.39 0.45
CA ARG A 133 5.15 -3.90 0.68
C ARG A 133 5.57 -3.64 2.10
N VAL A 134 6.15 -4.64 2.75
CA VAL A 134 6.77 -4.52 4.08
C VAL A 134 8.17 -5.11 4.01
N TYR A 135 9.17 -4.35 4.41
CA TYR A 135 10.57 -4.77 4.40
C TYR A 135 11.13 -4.81 5.81
N VAL A 136 11.78 -5.93 6.13
CA VAL A 136 12.48 -6.20 7.39
C VAL A 136 11.58 -5.87 8.60
N PRO A 137 10.56 -6.71 8.88
CA PRO A 137 9.85 -6.64 10.17
C PRO A 137 10.83 -6.72 11.35
N ASP A 138 10.48 -6.11 12.48
CA ASP A 138 11.29 -6.19 13.71
C ASP A 138 11.49 -7.68 14.11
N ALA A 139 12.68 -8.01 14.62
CA ALA A 139 13.01 -9.37 15.00
C ALA A 139 12.00 -9.95 16.01
N GLY A 140 11.55 -11.18 15.78
CA GLY A 140 10.52 -11.85 16.58
C GLY A 140 9.08 -11.43 16.25
N GLY A 141 8.87 -10.48 15.32
CA GLY A 141 7.56 -10.14 14.80
C GLY A 141 7.08 -11.05 13.66
N ASP A 142 5.79 -10.97 13.36
CA ASP A 142 5.23 -11.65 12.20
C ASP A 142 5.61 -10.95 10.88
N ARG A 143 5.28 -11.60 9.76
CA ARG A 143 5.53 -11.10 8.40
C ARG A 143 4.84 -9.75 8.10
N LYS A 144 3.79 -9.41 8.84
CA LYS A 144 3.05 -8.14 8.70
C LYS A 144 3.69 -7.01 9.53
N GLY A 145 4.65 -7.31 10.40
CA GLY A 145 5.19 -6.34 11.36
C GLY A 145 4.26 -6.13 12.56
N ASN A 146 3.60 -7.20 13.00
CA ASN A 146 2.70 -7.25 14.17
C ASN A 146 1.49 -6.33 14.06
N VAL A 147 0.89 -6.24 12.88
CA VAL A 147 -0.35 -5.48 12.63
C VAL A 147 -1.46 -6.40 12.09
N PRO A 148 -2.74 -6.05 12.26
CA PRO A 148 -3.88 -6.83 11.81
C PRO A 148 -3.78 -7.28 10.35
#